data_AF-A0A958WIG1-F1
#
_entry.id   AF-A0A958WIG1-F1
#
_cell.length_a   1.000
_cell.length_b   1.000
_cell.length_c   1.000
_cell.angle_alpha   90.00
_cell.angle_beta   90.00
_cell.angle_gamma   90.00
#
_symmetry.space_group_name_H-M   'P 1'
#
loop_
_entity.id
_entity.type
_entity.pdbx_description
1 polymer ?
#
loop_
_entity_poly.entity_id
_entity_poly.type
_entity_poly.pdbx_seq_one_letter_code
_entity_poly.pdbx_strand_id
1 'polypeptide(L)'
;MKIGILSDTHGWLDERIFHHFNDCDEIWHAGDVGDISIIDQLIKFKPTIGVYGNIDGTDMRAALPNTQLFEREGLKIYITHIAGT
;
A
#
# COMPACT_ATOMS: atom_id res chain seq x y z
N MET A 1 -3.80 6.56 -16.44
CA MET A 1 -3.32 5.46 -15.58
C MET A 1 -4.41 5.08 -14.58
N LYS A 2 -4.61 3.79 -14.28
CA LYS A 2 -5.55 3.30 -13.27
C LYS A 2 -4.80 2.85 -12.02
N ILE A 3 -5.18 3.37 -10.86
CA ILE A 3 -4.53 3.06 -9.58
C ILE A 3 -5.51 2.31 -8.68
N GLY A 4 -5.10 1.17 -8.14
CA GLY A 4 -5.81 0.51 -7.04
C GLY A 4 -5.28 1.02 -5.72
N ILE A 5 -6.14 1.55 -4.84
CA ILE A 5 -5.73 2.05 -3.52
C ILE A 5 -6.45 1.24 -2.45
N LEU A 6 -5.70 0.79 -1.45
CA LEU A 6 -6.22 0.12 -0.25
C LEU A 6 -5.45 0.56 1.00
N SER A 7 -5.99 0.25 2.17
CA SER A 7 -5.38 0.50 3.47
C SER A 7 -5.95 -0.48 4.50
N ASP A 8 -5.42 -0.47 5.72
CA ASP A 8 -6.05 -1.11 6.88
C ASP A 8 -6.32 -2.61 6.69
N THR A 9 -5.43 -3.30 5.97
CA THR A 9 -5.56 -4.75 5.75
C THR A 9 -5.38 -5.53 7.05
N HIS A 10 -4.66 -4.99 8.04
CA HIS A 10 -4.54 -5.58 9.38
C HIS A 10 -4.15 -7.07 9.37
N GLY A 11 -3.30 -7.48 8.43
CA GLY A 11 -2.83 -8.85 8.27
C GLY A 11 -3.75 -9.75 7.44
N TRP A 12 -4.83 -9.21 6.86
CA TRP A 12 -5.73 -9.96 5.99
C TRP A 12 -5.96 -9.26 4.64
N LEU A 13 -5.62 -9.97 3.55
CA LEU A 13 -5.86 -9.54 2.17
C LEU A 13 -6.85 -10.49 1.51
N ASP A 14 -8.02 -9.99 1.13
CA ASP A 14 -9.05 -10.78 0.45
C ASP A 14 -8.67 -11.02 -1.03
N GLU A 15 -8.80 -12.26 -1.49
CA GLU A 15 -8.46 -12.65 -2.87
C GLU A 15 -9.25 -11.87 -3.93
N ARG A 16 -10.44 -11.35 -3.60
CA ARG A 16 -11.26 -10.53 -4.50
C ARG A 16 -10.56 -9.23 -4.90
N ILE A 17 -9.61 -8.74 -4.09
CA ILE A 17 -8.80 -7.55 -4.42
C ILE A 17 -8.05 -7.76 -5.73
N PHE A 18 -7.49 -8.95 -5.97
CA PHE A 18 -6.77 -9.23 -7.22
C PHE A 18 -7.68 -9.17 -8.45
N HIS A 19 -8.95 -9.59 -8.30
CA HIS A 19 -9.94 -9.45 -9.36
C HIS A 19 -10.27 -7.98 -9.62
N HIS A 20 -10.55 -7.21 -8.57
CA HIS A 20 -10.89 -5.78 -8.71
C HIS A 20 -9.73 -4.94 -9.25
N PHE A 21 -8.49 -5.30 -8.90
CA PHE A 21 -7.29 -4.57 -9.31
C PHE A 21 -6.67 -5.14 -10.59
N ASN A 22 -7.33 -6.10 -11.25
CA ASN A 22 -6.85 -6.71 -12.49
C ASN A 22 -6.61 -5.69 -13.62
N ASP A 23 -7.38 -4.61 -13.65
CA ASP A 23 -7.25 -3.57 -14.68
C ASP A 23 -6.47 -2.32 -14.20
N CYS A 24 -5.91 -2.35 -12.99
CA CYS A 24 -5.05 -1.29 -12.46
C CYS A 24 -3.62 -1.41 -12.99
N ASP A 25 -2.93 -0.29 -13.21
CA ASP A 25 -1.52 -0.26 -13.61
C ASP A 25 -0.58 -0.37 -12.40
N GLU A 26 -1.01 0.17 -11.25
CA GLU A 26 -0.24 0.24 -10.00
C GLU A 26 -1.17 0.13 -8.78
N ILE A 27 -0.62 -0.34 -7.65
CA ILE A 27 -1.34 -0.51 -6.38
C ILE A 27 -0.69 0.36 -5.30
N TRP A 28 -1.48 1.10 -4.52
CA TRP A 28 -0.99 1.88 -3.39
C TRP A 28 -1.62 1.41 -2.07
N HIS A 29 -0.79 1.02 -1.10
CA HIS A 29 -1.23 0.67 0.26
C HIS A 29 -0.96 1.83 1.22
N ALA A 30 -2.01 2.43 1.78
CA ALA A 30 -1.90 3.66 2.55
C ALA A 30 -1.60 3.46 4.06
N GLY A 31 -1.01 2.33 4.45
CA GLY A 31 -0.71 1.99 5.86
C GLY A 31 -1.68 0.99 6.53
N ASP A 32 -1.33 0.62 7.76
CA ASP A 32 -1.99 -0.39 8.60
C ASP A 32 -2.08 -1.77 7.89
N VAL A 33 -0.91 -2.25 7.46
CA VAL A 33 -0.79 -3.49 6.69
C VAL A 33 -0.89 -4.73 7.58
N GLY A 34 -0.21 -4.74 8.72
CA GLY A 34 -0.15 -5.88 9.66
C GLY A 34 0.94 -6.89 9.33
N ASP A 35 0.84 -7.58 8.20
CA ASP A 35 1.78 -8.64 7.79
C ASP A 35 2.54 -8.24 6.51
N ILE A 36 3.87 -8.32 6.53
CA ILE A 36 4.73 -7.98 5.39
C ILE A 36 4.44 -8.83 4.16
N SER A 37 3.96 -10.06 4.34
CA SER A 37 3.57 -10.94 3.24
C SER A 37 2.44 -10.36 2.38
N ILE A 38 1.64 -9.43 2.88
CA ILE A 38 0.63 -8.71 2.09
C ILE A 38 1.32 -7.82 1.05
N ILE A 39 2.33 -7.06 1.46
CA ILE A 39 3.11 -6.23 0.53
C ILE A 39 3.81 -7.11 -0.49
N ASP A 40 4.39 -8.23 -0.07
CA ASP A 40 5.01 -9.18 -0.99
C ASP A 40 4.01 -9.73 -2.02
N GLN A 41 2.79 -10.04 -1.60
CA GLN A 41 1.73 -10.50 -2.50
C GLN A 41 1.33 -9.42 -3.49
N LEU A 42 1.16 -8.18 -3.04
CA LEU A 42 0.83 -7.04 -3.90
C LEU A 42 1.94 -6.74 -4.90
N ILE A 43 3.21 -6.73 -4.47
CA ILE A 43 4.38 -6.52 -5.34
C ILE A 43 4.50 -7.63 -6.39
N LYS A 44 4.24 -8.89 -6.02
CA LYS A 44 4.22 -10.01 -6.97
C LYS A 44 3.13 -9.89 -8.01
N PHE A 45 2.01 -9.28 -7.65
CA PHE A 45 0.89 -9.06 -8.56
C PHE A 45 1.16 -7.87 -9.48
N LYS A 46 1.50 -6.70 -8.94
CA LYS A 46 1.68 -5.43 -9.68
C LYS A 46 2.65 -4.47 -8.98
N PRO A 47 3.20 -3.47 -9.70
CA PRO A 47 3.94 -2.38 -9.07
C PRO A 47 3.17 -1.82 -7.87
N THR A 48 3.81 -1.78 -6.71
CA THR A 48 3.17 -1.41 -5.45
C THR A 48 3.95 -0.33 -4.72
N ILE A 49 3.24 0.68 -4.24
CA ILE A 49 3.76 1.73 -3.35
C ILE A 49 3.07 1.54 -2.01
N GLY A 50 3.84 1.51 -0.92
CA GLY A 50 3.30 1.37 0.43
C GLY A 50 3.86 2.43 1.37
N VAL A 51 3.07 2.80 2.37
CA VAL A 51 3.58 3.41 3.61
C VAL A 51 3.21 2.52 4.78
N TYR A 52 3.97 2.58 5.87
CA TYR A 52 3.56 1.92 7.12
C TYR A 52 2.56 2.77 7.91
N GLY A 53 1.70 2.11 8.66
CA GLY A 53 0.76 2.72 9.61
C GLY A 53 1.12 2.50 11.08
N ASN A 54 0.11 2.60 11.92
CA ASN A 54 0.18 2.54 13.38
C ASN A 54 0.48 1.12 13.87
N ILE A 55 -0.23 0.14 13.31
CA ILE A 55 -0.15 -1.27 13.75
C ILE A 55 1.03 -2.03 13.14
N ASP A 56 1.78 -1.37 12.24
CA ASP A 56 2.91 -1.93 11.52
C ASP A 56 4.19 -1.93 12.36
N GLY A 57 4.76 -3.13 12.53
CA GLY A 57 5.96 -3.39 13.35
C GLY A 57 7.29 -3.09 12.66
N THR A 58 8.39 -3.51 13.30
CA THR A 58 9.77 -3.22 12.87
C THR A 58 10.05 -3.63 11.42
N ASP A 59 9.65 -4.84 11.02
CA ASP A 59 9.93 -5.36 9.68
C ASP A 59 9.26 -4.52 8.59
N MET A 60 8.00 -4.14 8.82
CA MET A 60 7.26 -3.28 7.90
C MET A 60 7.88 -1.87 7.82
N ARG A 61 8.27 -1.30 8.97
CA ARG A 61 8.90 0.03 9.02
C ARG A 61 10.31 0.06 8.41
N ALA A 62 10.97 -1.10 8.30
CA ALA A 62 12.22 -1.23 7.58
C ALA A 62 12.00 -1.33 6.06
N ALA A 63 10.89 -1.93 5.62
CA ALA A 63 10.57 -2.12 4.21
C ALA A 63 9.85 -0.93 3.57
N LEU A 64 8.95 -0.28 4.31
CA LEU A 64 8.15 0.83 3.84
C LEU A 64 8.56 2.13 4.54
N PRO A 65 8.54 3.27 3.84
CA PRO A 65 8.70 4.56 4.49
C PRO A 65 7.41 4.98 5.21
N ASN A 66 7.52 5.93 6.14
CA ASN A 66 6.36 6.54 6.79
C ASN A 66 5.48 7.35 5.82
N THR A 67 6.14 7.95 4.84
CA THR A 67 5.56 8.92 3.92
C THR A 67 6.23 8.77 2.57
N GLN A 68 5.46 8.90 1.49
CA GLN A 68 5.98 8.96 0.13
C GLN A 68 5.50 10.21 -0.60
N LEU A 69 6.40 10.79 -1.39
CA LEU A 69 6.10 11.86 -2.35
C LEU A 69 6.64 11.43 -3.71
N PHE A 70 5.77 11.31 -4.69
CA PHE A 70 6.13 10.87 -6.04
C PHE A 70 5.22 11.53 -7.08
N GLU A 71 5.53 11.31 -8.36
CA GLU A 71 4.78 11.89 -9.48
C GLU A 71 4.22 10.79 -10.39
N ARG A 72 2.97 10.94 -10.84
CA ARG A 72 2.34 10.13 -11.88
C ARG A 72 1.55 11.05 -12.80
N GLU A 73 1.73 10.91 -14.11
CA GLU A 73 1.00 11.70 -15.12
C GLU A 73 1.07 13.23 -14.86
N GLY A 74 2.21 13.73 -14.36
CA GLY A 74 2.41 15.15 -14.03
C GLY A 74 1.78 15.62 -12.72
N LEU A 75 1.14 14.72 -11.96
CA LEU A 75 0.54 15.00 -10.65
C LEU A 75 1.48 14.55 -9.53
N LYS A 76 1.76 15.46 -8.60
CA LYS A 76 2.47 15.15 -7.34
C LYS A 76 1.50 14.52 -6.36
N ILE A 77 1.84 13.32 -5.90
CA ILE A 77 1.05 12.49 -5.00
C ILE A 77 1.83 12.36 -3.69
N TYR A 78 1.15 12.65 -2.59
CA TYR A 78 1.67 12.50 -1.23
C TYR A 78 0.83 11.44 -0.51
N ILE A 79 1.49 10.42 0.06
CA ILE A 79 0.85 9.35 0.83
C ILE A 79 1.49 9.29 2.20
N THR A 80 0.66 9.29 3.24
CA THR A 80 1.05 9.06 4.64
C THR A 80 -0.14 8.43 5.36
N HIS A 81 0.13 7.60 6.38
CA HIS A 81 -0.91 7.09 7.27
C HIS A 81 -1.02 7.98 8.50
N ILE A 82 -2.22 8.49 8.78
CA ILE A 82 -2.47 9.41 9.90
C ILE A 82 -3.15 8.64 11.04
N ALA A 83 -2.50 8.59 12.20
CA ALA A 83 -3.15 8.18 13.44
C ALA A 83 -4.05 9.32 13.96
N GLY A 84 -5.32 9.05 14.20
CA GLY A 84 -6.14 9.96 15.00
C GLY A 84 -5.60 10.01 16.43
N THR A 85 -5.28 11.20 16.90
CA THR A 85 -5.05 11.49 18.33
C THR A 85 -6.34 11.40 19.13
#